data_AF-A0A3P8VI86-F1
#
_entry.id   AF-A0A3P8VI86-F1
#
_cell.length_a   1.000
_cell.length_b   1.000
_cell.length_c   1.000
_cell.angle_alpha   90.00
_cell.angle_beta   90.00
_cell.angle_gamma   90.00
#
_symmetry.space_group_name_H-M   'P 1'
#
loop_
_entity.id
_entity.type
_entity.pdbx_description
1 polymer ?
#
loop_
_entity_poly.entity_id
_entity_poly.type
_entity_poly.pdbx_seq_one_letter_code
_entity_poly.pdbx_strand_id
1 'polypeptide(L)'
;MDAASFRDCEAWRAQGLQLSTTSNEACKLYDAILTQYVKWRNDETLGGIEGCISSLQKVDPNFVMGHVISTGLELVSTASSPRLNERLVSAVRKTVELSKTQEITPRERLHVKAMELFSQG
;
A
#
# COMPACT_ATOMS: atom_id res chain seq x y z
N MET A 1 4.30 14.64 12.18
CA MET A 1 3.14 14.00 12.85
C MET A 1 3.72 13.00 13.82
N ASP A 2 3.13 12.83 15.01
CA ASP A 2 3.69 11.88 15.97
C ASP A 2 3.46 10.45 15.47
N ALA A 3 4.56 9.72 15.21
CA ALA A 3 4.52 8.33 14.73
C ALA A 3 3.75 7.39 15.69
N ALA A 4 3.62 7.77 16.96
CA ALA A 4 2.82 7.09 17.96
C ALA A 4 1.30 7.16 17.70
N SER A 5 0.84 8.09 16.87
CA SER A 5 -0.59 8.32 16.58
C SER A 5 -1.13 7.48 15.41
N PHE A 6 -0.28 6.81 14.64
CA PHE A 6 -0.75 6.02 13.50
C PHE A 6 -1.37 4.69 13.95
N ARG A 7 -2.39 4.26 13.19
CA ARG A 7 -3.17 3.05 13.46
C ARG A 7 -2.30 1.80 13.31
N ASP A 8 -2.23 1.02 14.38
CA ASP A 8 -1.66 -0.33 14.37
C ASP A 8 -2.71 -1.39 13.98
N CYS A 9 -2.35 -2.68 14.04
CA CYS A 9 -3.23 -3.77 13.62
C CYS A 9 -4.58 -3.76 14.36
N GLU A 10 -4.57 -3.52 15.68
CA GLU A 10 -5.78 -3.51 16.50
C GLU A 10 -6.61 -2.25 16.24
N ALA A 11 -5.99 -1.08 16.06
CA ALA A 11 -6.70 0.13 15.70
C ALA A 11 -7.42 0.02 14.34
N TRP A 12 -6.78 -0.62 13.34
CA TRP A 12 -7.42 -0.94 12.06
C TRP A 12 -8.57 -1.93 12.21
N ARG A 13 -8.40 -2.98 13.02
CA ARG A 13 -9.45 -3.96 13.30
C ARG A 13 -10.65 -3.33 14.02
N ALA A 14 -10.42 -2.46 15.01
CA ALA A 14 -11.46 -1.78 15.77
C ALA A 14 -12.37 -0.90 14.89
N GLN A 15 -11.86 -0.45 13.73
CA GLN A 15 -12.63 0.29 12.73
C GLN A 15 -13.36 -0.61 11.72
N GLY A 16 -13.31 -1.93 11.88
CA GLY A 16 -13.84 -2.89 10.90
C GLY A 16 -13.00 -2.97 9.61
N LEU A 17 -11.78 -2.45 9.65
CA LEU A 17 -10.88 -2.30 8.51
C LEU A 17 -9.61 -3.12 8.73
N GLN A 18 -9.76 -4.38 9.16
CA GLN A 18 -8.65 -5.30 9.37
C GLN A 18 -7.78 -5.46 8.11
N LEU A 19 -6.47 -5.55 8.32
CA LEU A 19 -5.44 -5.78 7.31
C LEU A 19 -4.87 -7.20 7.50
N SER A 20 -4.36 -7.81 6.42
CA SER A 20 -3.81 -9.18 6.48
C SER A 20 -2.44 -9.27 7.15
N THR A 21 -1.71 -8.16 7.28
CA THR A 21 -0.42 -8.14 7.99
C THR A 21 -0.60 -8.27 9.50
N THR A 22 0.35 -8.93 10.15
CA THR A 22 0.48 -8.99 11.61
C THR A 22 1.47 -7.96 12.16
N SER A 23 2.17 -7.22 11.29
CA SER A 23 3.16 -6.23 11.67
C SER A 23 2.50 -4.89 12.02
N ASN A 24 2.55 -4.53 13.31
CA ASN A 24 2.09 -3.23 13.79
C ASN A 24 2.84 -2.08 13.10
N GLU A 25 4.13 -2.25 12.83
CA GLU A 25 4.93 -1.25 12.14
C GLU A 25 4.47 -1.08 10.68
N ALA A 26 4.15 -2.16 9.98
CA ALA A 26 3.60 -2.09 8.63
C ALA A 26 2.24 -1.36 8.60
N CYS A 27 1.35 -1.68 9.55
CA CYS A 27 0.07 -0.97 9.69
C CYS A 27 0.23 0.53 9.92
N LYS A 28 1.19 0.93 10.78
CA LYS A 28 1.47 2.34 11.06
C LYS A 28 2.04 3.07 9.86
N LEU A 29 2.98 2.46 9.15
CA LEU A 29 3.55 3.02 7.92
C LEU A 29 2.50 3.14 6.82
N TYR A 30 1.62 2.16 6.67
CA TYR A 30 0.49 2.22 5.75
C TYR A 30 -0.47 3.36 6.09
N ASP A 31 -0.81 3.52 7.36
CA ASP A 31 -1.65 4.61 7.84
C ASP A 31 -0.99 5.99 7.65
N ALA A 32 0.33 6.07 7.82
CA ALA A 32 1.10 7.26 7.55
C ALA A 32 1.06 7.64 6.05
N ILE A 33 1.17 6.66 5.14
CA ILE A 33 1.02 6.90 3.69
C ILE A 33 -0.38 7.45 3.38
N LEU A 34 -1.43 6.79 3.87
CA LEU A 34 -2.81 7.24 3.67
C LEU A 34 -3.05 8.65 4.23
N THR A 35 -2.54 8.92 5.43
CA THR A 35 -2.69 10.22 6.07
C THR A 35 -2.02 11.32 5.27
N GLN A 36 -0.78 11.09 4.80
CA GLN A 36 -0.06 12.06 3.98
C GLN A 36 -0.76 12.30 2.63
N TYR A 37 -1.22 11.23 1.98
CA TYR A 37 -1.93 11.31 0.71
C TYR A 37 -3.26 12.08 0.84
N VAL A 38 -4.09 11.73 1.82
CA VAL A 38 -5.41 12.36 2.03
C VAL A 38 -5.29 13.80 2.52
N LYS A 39 -4.29 14.11 3.37
CA LYS A 39 -4.06 15.49 3.84
C LYS A 39 -3.28 16.35 2.84
N TRP A 40 -2.80 15.78 1.75
CA TRP A 40 -1.93 16.44 0.79
C TRP A 40 -0.72 17.12 1.47
N ARG A 41 -0.08 16.40 2.40
CA ARG A 41 1.04 16.92 3.19
C ARG A 41 2.06 15.82 3.45
N ASN A 42 3.31 16.07 3.08
CA ASN A 42 4.43 15.19 3.42
C ASN A 42 4.86 15.38 4.87
N ASP A 43 5.22 14.26 5.49
CA ASP A 43 5.94 14.22 6.74
C ASP A 43 7.41 13.93 6.47
N GLU A 44 8.22 15.00 6.43
CA GLU A 44 9.65 14.92 6.16
C GLU A 44 10.40 14.05 7.17
N THR A 45 9.88 13.91 8.40
CA THR A 45 10.50 13.05 9.43
C THR A 45 10.42 11.57 9.10
N LEU A 46 9.48 11.18 8.22
CA LEU A 46 9.30 9.82 7.72
C LEU A 46 9.79 9.67 6.27
N GLY A 47 10.42 10.71 5.71
CA GLY A 47 10.84 10.74 4.30
C GLY A 47 9.68 10.88 3.33
N GLY A 48 8.56 11.47 3.74
CA GLY A 48 7.37 11.63 2.90
C GLY A 48 6.68 10.32 2.56
N ILE A 49 5.87 10.32 1.49
CA ILE A 49 5.20 9.12 0.99
C ILE A 49 6.20 8.07 0.52
N GLU A 50 7.22 8.47 -0.24
CA GLU A 50 8.23 7.55 -0.79
C GLU A 50 9.06 6.88 0.31
N GLY A 51 9.47 7.63 1.33
CA GLY A 51 10.19 7.10 2.49
C GLY A 51 9.36 6.10 3.29
N CYS A 52 8.07 6.37 3.45
CA CYS A 52 7.13 5.43 4.08
C CYS A 52 6.95 4.15 3.25
N ILE A 53 6.80 4.25 1.93
CA ILE A 53 6.69 3.09 1.03
C ILE A 53 7.97 2.23 1.10
N SER A 54 9.15 2.86 1.04
CA SER A 54 10.42 2.15 1.15
C SER A 54 10.56 1.41 2.49
N SER A 55 10.19 2.06 3.58
CA SER A 55 10.21 1.46 4.92
C SER A 55 9.19 0.32 5.04
N LEU A 56 7.98 0.50 4.50
CA LEU A 56 6.92 -0.50 4.53
C LEU A 56 7.34 -1.80 3.82
N GLN A 57 7.95 -1.68 2.65
CA GLN A 57 8.44 -2.83 1.87
C GLN A 57 9.60 -3.57 2.55
N LYS A 58 10.38 -2.90 3.41
CA LYS A 58 11.44 -3.53 4.20
C LYS A 58 10.87 -4.28 5.41
N VAL A 59 9.90 -3.66 6.09
CA VAL A 59 9.29 -4.18 7.31
C VAL A 59 8.39 -5.38 7.00
N ASP A 60 7.57 -5.31 5.95
CA ASP A 60 6.72 -6.41 5.50
C ASP A 60 6.70 -6.50 3.96
N PRO A 61 7.65 -7.26 3.37
CA PRO A 61 7.77 -7.42 1.93
C PRO A 61 6.58 -8.11 1.26
N ASN A 62 5.72 -8.79 2.03
CA ASN A 62 4.59 -9.55 1.50
C ASN A 62 3.24 -8.88 1.78
N PHE A 63 3.24 -7.72 2.44
CA PHE A 63 2.03 -6.99 2.77
C PHE A 63 1.28 -6.51 1.53
N VAL A 64 0.15 -7.17 1.22
CA VAL A 64 -0.60 -6.93 -0.02
C VAL A 64 -1.04 -5.47 -0.15
N MET A 65 -1.59 -4.86 0.88
CA MET A 65 -2.02 -3.47 0.79
C MET A 65 -0.86 -2.48 0.65
N GLY A 66 0.34 -2.84 1.14
CA GLY A 66 1.56 -2.09 0.89
C GLY A 66 1.96 -2.08 -0.59
N HIS A 67 1.83 -3.22 -1.27
CA HIS A 67 2.03 -3.30 -2.72
C HIS A 67 0.93 -2.57 -3.49
N VAL A 68 -0.33 -2.75 -3.09
CA VAL A 68 -1.48 -2.06 -3.69
C VAL A 68 -1.30 -0.55 -3.65
N ILE A 69 -0.95 0.04 -2.51
CA ILE A 69 -0.82 1.50 -2.42
C ILE A 69 0.42 2.00 -3.18
N SER A 70 1.53 1.27 -3.15
CA SER A 70 2.74 1.64 -3.88
C SER A 70 2.53 1.59 -5.39
N THR A 71 2.01 0.48 -5.93
CA THR A 71 1.74 0.32 -7.36
C THR A 71 0.56 1.18 -7.79
N GLY A 72 -0.50 1.25 -6.98
CA GLY A 72 -1.70 2.02 -7.27
C GLY A 72 -1.42 3.52 -7.40
N LEU A 73 -0.61 4.10 -6.50
CA LEU A 73 -0.24 5.52 -6.60
C LEU A 73 0.59 5.82 -7.87
N GLU A 74 1.47 4.92 -8.29
CA GLU A 74 2.20 5.07 -9.56
C GLU A 74 1.25 4.97 -10.76
N LEU A 75 0.30 4.03 -10.72
CA LEU A 75 -0.70 3.84 -11.78
C LEU A 75 -1.61 5.06 -11.98
N VAL A 76 -2.09 5.68 -10.89
CA VAL A 76 -2.95 6.87 -10.99
C VAL A 76 -2.18 8.16 -11.28
N SER A 77 -0.84 8.11 -11.21
CA SER A 77 0.00 9.24 -11.59
C SER A 77 0.05 9.41 -13.11
N THR A 78 0.38 10.62 -13.57
CA THR A 78 0.59 10.90 -15.00
C THR A 78 2.03 10.68 -15.45
N ALA A 79 2.90 10.16 -14.57
CA ALA A 79 4.33 10.07 -14.82
C ALA A 79 4.73 8.82 -15.62
N SER A 80 3.91 7.77 -15.60
CA SER A 80 4.24 6.45 -16.14
C SER A 80 2.99 5.74 -16.64
N SER A 81 3.17 4.65 -17.38
CA SER A 81 2.07 3.76 -17.81
C SER A 81 2.58 2.32 -17.92
N PRO A 82 1.75 1.32 -17.57
CA PRO A 82 2.08 -0.09 -17.82
C PRO A 82 2.43 -0.40 -19.27
N ARG A 83 1.92 0.39 -20.24
CA ARG A 83 2.24 0.22 -21.66
C ARG A 83 3.71 0.48 -22.01
N LEU A 84 4.40 1.31 -21.23
CA LEU A 84 5.76 1.77 -21.53
C LEU A 84 6.76 1.43 -20.41
N ASN A 85 6.29 0.89 -19.29
CA ASN A 85 7.11 0.64 -18.11
C ASN A 85 6.96 -0.82 -17.64
N GLU A 86 7.92 -1.66 -18.02
CA GLU A 86 7.97 -3.08 -17.65
C GLU A 86 8.09 -3.32 -16.14
N ARG A 87 8.74 -2.40 -15.41
CA ARG A 87 8.81 -2.46 -13.95
C ARG A 87 7.40 -2.32 -13.36
N LEU A 88 6.58 -1.40 -13.88
CA LEU A 88 5.22 -1.20 -13.40
C LEU A 88 4.32 -2.40 -13.73
N VAL A 89 4.47 -3.00 -14.91
CA VAL A 89 3.81 -4.29 -15.26
C VAL A 89 4.20 -5.39 -14.27
N SER A 90 5.50 -5.50 -13.97
CA SER A 90 6.01 -6.49 -13.03
C SER A 90 5.49 -6.26 -11.60
N ALA A 91 5.35 -5.00 -11.19
CA ALA A 91 4.78 -4.64 -9.90
C ALA A 91 3.30 -5.05 -9.80
N VAL A 92 2.49 -4.75 -10.83
CA VAL A 92 1.09 -5.20 -10.91
C VAL A 92 0.99 -6.73 -10.79
N ARG A 93 1.77 -7.46 -11.59
CA ARG A 93 1.78 -8.93 -11.57
C ARG A 93 2.15 -9.46 -10.18
N LYS A 94 3.21 -8.92 -9.58
CA LYS A 94 3.65 -9.32 -8.23
C LYS A 94 2.55 -9.10 -7.19
N THR A 95 1.85 -7.97 -7.23
CA THR A 95 0.74 -7.68 -6.30
C THR A 95 -0.40 -8.69 -6.46
N VAL A 96 -0.75 -9.04 -7.70
CA VAL A 96 -1.78 -10.05 -7.99
C VAL A 96 -1.34 -11.44 -7.51
N GLU A 97 -0.11 -11.84 -7.73
CA GLU A 97 0.45 -13.13 -7.27
C GLU A 97 0.48 -13.22 -5.74
N LEU A 98 0.93 -12.16 -5.05
CA LEU A 98 0.92 -12.09 -3.59
C LEU A 98 -0.50 -12.23 -3.01
N SER A 99 -1.51 -11.68 -3.69
CA SER A 99 -2.90 -11.79 -3.25
C SER A 99 -3.48 -13.22 -3.35
N LYS A 100 -2.89 -14.07 -4.19
CA LYS A 100 -3.32 -15.46 -4.42
C LYS A 100 -2.60 -16.46 -3.51
N THR A 101 -1.44 -16.08 -2.98
CA THR A 101 -0.55 -16.98 -2.22
C THR A 101 -0.73 -16.89 -0.71
N GLN A 102 -1.47 -15.91 -0.21
CA GLN A 102 -1.74 -15.72 1.21
C GLN A 102 -3.22 -15.44 1.48
N GLU A 103 -3.67 -15.72 2.71
CA GLU A 103 -5.01 -15.34 3.13
C GLU A 103 -5.10 -13.83 3.32
N ILE A 104 -5.97 -13.19 2.53
CA ILE A 104 -6.29 -11.77 2.64
C ILE A 104 -7.77 -11.56 2.87
N THR A 105 -8.14 -10.38 3.37
CA THR A 105 -9.53 -10.03 3.59
C THR A 105 -10.28 -9.83 2.26
N PRO A 106 -11.62 -9.96 2.24
CA PRO A 106 -12.42 -9.63 1.05
C PRO A 106 -12.17 -8.21 0.53
N ARG A 107 -11.95 -7.25 1.44
CA ARG A 107 -11.66 -5.87 1.10
C ARG A 107 -10.33 -5.72 0.37
N GLU A 108 -9.29 -6.41 0.82
CA GLU A 108 -7.97 -6.39 0.17
C GLU A 108 -8.04 -6.99 -1.23
N ARG A 109 -8.79 -8.09 -1.42
CA ARG A 109 -9.06 -8.66 -2.76
C ARG A 109 -9.68 -7.63 -3.71
N LEU A 110 -10.64 -6.85 -3.23
CA LEU A 110 -11.27 -5.80 -4.06
C LEU A 110 -10.27 -4.72 -4.46
N HIS A 111 -9.36 -4.31 -3.57
CA HIS A 111 -8.34 -3.32 -3.90
C HIS A 111 -7.31 -3.86 -4.91
N VAL A 112 -6.86 -5.11 -4.74
CA VAL A 112 -5.99 -5.78 -5.72
C VAL A 112 -6.69 -5.84 -7.07
N LYS A 113 -7.97 -6.21 -7.10
CA LYS A 113 -8.73 -6.29 -8.34
C LYS A 113 -8.89 -4.93 -9.01
N ALA A 114 -9.17 -3.88 -8.23
CA ALA A 114 -9.26 -2.52 -8.73
C ALA A 114 -7.92 -2.06 -9.34
N MET A 115 -6.81 -2.28 -8.65
CA MET A 115 -5.46 -1.96 -9.15
C MET A 115 -5.13 -2.72 -10.45
N GLU A 116 -5.45 -4.02 -10.50
CA GLU A 116 -5.24 -4.85 -11.69
C GLU A 116 -6.05 -4.33 -12.88
N LEU A 117 -7.35 -4.07 -12.70
CA LEU A 117 -8.21 -3.56 -13.77
C LEU A 117 -7.76 -2.17 -14.24
N PHE A 118 -7.42 -1.27 -13.31
CA PHE A 118 -6.93 0.05 -13.65
C PHE A 118 -5.64 0.02 -14.48
N SER A 119 -4.77 -0.97 -14.25
CA SER A 119 -3.55 -1.13 -15.04
C SER A 119 -3.77 -1.51 -16.52
N GLN A 120 -4.99 -1.94 -16.87
CA GLN A 120 -5.33 -2.43 -18.21
C GLN A 120 -5.91 -1.33 -19.13
N GLY A 121 -6.27 -0.16 -18.57
CA GLY A 121 -6.91 0.94 -19.30
C GLY A 121 -8.42 0.88 -19.19
#